data_AF-A0A936LU50-F1
#
_entry.id   AF-A0A936LU50-F1
#
_cell.length_a   1.000
_cell.length_b   1.000
_cell.length_c   1.000
_cell.angle_alpha   90.00
_cell.angle_beta   90.00
_cell.angle_gamma   90.00
#
_symmetry.space_group_name_H-M   'P 1'
#
loop_
_entity.id
_entity.type
_entity.pdbx_description
1 polymer ?
#
loop_
_entity_poly.entity_id
_entity_poly.type
_entity_poly.pdbx_seq_one_letter_code
_entity_poly.pdbx_strand_id
1 'polypeptide(L)'
;MGRWSYYSPLLIGALLVLSLADQVRQQIAPAGGPLGWLAVWAAAVAFGVHCQVLMVGAQGAFAQVLPVPRGRSIRGSAAAAAGWLLIAWCVLAMATLLLGMEAVTPAAWTVGIAALAALLGAGLVYAWNIPAAVEDFGAERPGR
;
A
#
# COMPACT_ATOMS: atom_id res chain seq x y z
N MET A 1 -10.22 14.24 -7.87
CA MET A 1 -8.77 14.12 -7.60
C MET A 1 -8.01 14.22 -8.91
N GLY A 2 -6.96 15.05 -9.00
CA GLY A 2 -6.12 15.10 -10.20
C GLY A 2 -5.21 13.86 -10.31
N ARG A 3 -4.78 13.50 -11.53
CA ARG A 3 -3.90 12.35 -11.78
C ARG A 3 -2.61 12.42 -10.95
N TRP A 4 -2.07 13.62 -10.76
CA TRP A 4 -0.90 13.86 -9.91
C TRP A 4 -1.12 13.48 -8.45
N SER A 5 -2.24 13.89 -7.85
CA SER A 5 -2.57 13.54 -6.46
C SER A 5 -2.81 12.04 -6.26
N TYR A 6 -3.17 11.31 -7.33
CA TYR A 6 -3.41 9.87 -7.27
C TYR A 6 -2.11 9.06 -7.28
N TYR A 7 -1.09 9.50 -8.01
CA TYR A 7 0.22 8.82 -8.10
C TYR A 7 1.31 9.44 -7.23
N SER A 8 1.05 10.61 -6.62
CA SER A 8 2.03 11.29 -5.77
C SER A 8 2.50 10.45 -4.58
N PRO A 9 1.69 9.61 -3.91
CA PRO A 9 2.21 8.79 -2.82
C PRO A 9 3.23 7.75 -3.29
N LEU A 10 3.00 7.13 -4.46
CA LEU A 10 3.95 6.21 -5.06
C LEU A 10 5.28 6.91 -5.38
N LEU A 11 5.20 8.09 -5.99
CA LEU A 11 6.39 8.88 -6.32
C LEU A 11 7.13 9.35 -5.06
N ILE A 12 6.41 9.90 -4.08
CA ILE A 12 7.00 10.37 -2.81
C ILE A 12 7.67 9.22 -2.07
N GLY A 13 7.02 8.06 -2.00
CA GLY A 13 7.62 6.87 -1.38
C GLY A 13 8.90 6.42 -2.10
N ALA A 14 8.88 6.36 -3.43
CA ALA A 14 10.07 6.00 -4.20
C ALA A 14 11.20 7.02 -4.02
N LEU A 15 10.90 8.32 -4.05
CA LEU A 15 11.87 9.39 -3.85
C LEU A 15 12.48 9.36 -2.43
N LEU A 16 11.70 9.02 -1.41
CA LEU A 16 12.21 8.88 -0.05
C LEU A 16 13.31 7.80 0.01
N VAL A 17 13.08 6.63 -0.57
CA VAL A 17 14.10 5.57 -0.61
C VAL A 17 15.31 5.99 -1.44
N LEU A 18 15.09 6.65 -2.58
CA LEU A 18 16.19 7.16 -3.41
C LEU A 18 17.03 8.24 -2.69
N SER A 19 16.42 9.04 -1.82
CA SER A 19 17.15 10.01 -0.99
C SER A 19 18.07 9.33 0.05
N LEU A 20 17.78 8.07 0.37
CA LEU A 20 18.55 7.22 1.28
C LEU A 20 19.34 6.13 0.55
N ALA A 21 19.51 6.27 -0.78
CA ALA A 21 20.02 5.21 -1.65
C ALA A 21 21.36 4.64 -1.19
N ASP A 22 22.30 5.48 -0.75
CA ASP A 22 23.61 5.00 -0.29
C ASP A 22 23.52 4.22 1.02
N GLN A 23 22.67 4.61 1.96
CA GLN A 23 22.47 3.85 3.21
C GLN A 23 21.81 2.51 2.92
N VAL A 24 20.75 2.50 2.11
CA VAL A 24 20.06 1.28 1.69
C VAL A 24 21.01 0.33 0.96
N ARG A 25 21.83 0.86 0.05
CA ARG A 25 22.83 0.08 -0.70
C ARG A 25 23.87 -0.54 0.24
N GLN A 26 24.39 0.23 1.20
CA GLN A 26 25.39 -0.26 2.15
C GLN A 26 24.83 -1.34 3.09
N GLN A 27 23.56 -1.23 3.49
CA GLN A 27 22.91 -2.24 4.34
C GLN A 27 22.59 -3.54 3.58
N ILE A 28 22.16 -3.45 2.32
CA ILE A 28 21.71 -4.63 1.56
C ILE A 28 22.86 -5.32 0.82
N ALA A 29 23.80 -4.57 0.24
CA ALA A 29 24.89 -5.10 -0.56
C ALA A 29 26.22 -4.43 -0.21
N PRO A 30 26.82 -4.76 0.96
CA PRO A 30 28.02 -4.10 1.47
C PRO A 30 29.25 -4.28 0.55
N ALA A 31 29.32 -5.40 -0.16
CA ALA A 31 30.45 -5.76 -1.03
C ALA A 31 30.55 -4.92 -2.33
N GLY A 32 29.57 -4.07 -2.61
CA GLY A 32 29.53 -3.24 -3.81
C GLY A 32 29.17 -4.03 -5.08
N GLY A 33 28.81 -3.29 -6.15
CA GLY A 33 28.45 -3.86 -7.44
C GLY A 33 27.03 -3.51 -7.92
N PRO A 34 26.66 -3.92 -9.16
CA PRO A 34 25.39 -3.57 -9.79
C PRO A 34 24.17 -4.12 -9.03
N LEU A 35 24.33 -5.22 -8.27
CA LEU A 35 23.27 -5.80 -7.45
C LEU A 35 22.81 -4.87 -6.32
N GLY A 36 23.70 -4.02 -5.79
CA GLY A 36 23.32 -3.05 -4.75
C GLY A 36 22.36 -1.98 -5.27
N TRP A 37 22.57 -1.51 -6.51
CA TRP A 37 21.66 -0.58 -7.16
C TRP A 37 20.32 -1.22 -7.53
N LEU A 38 20.34 -2.48 -7.95
CA LEU A 38 19.11 -3.24 -8.19
C LEU A 38 18.29 -3.36 -6.89
N ALA A 39 18.94 -3.59 -5.75
CA ALA A 39 18.27 -3.64 -4.45
C ALA A 39 17.65 -2.30 -4.04
N VAL A 40 18.36 -1.18 -4.26
CA VAL A 40 17.81 0.17 -4.02
C VAL A 40 16.58 0.41 -4.89
N TRP A 41 16.65 0.06 -6.18
CA TRP A 41 15.50 0.17 -7.09
C TRP A 41 14.31 -0.67 -6.62
N ALA A 42 14.55 -1.92 -6.24
CA ALA A 42 13.50 -2.80 -5.71
C ALA A 42 12.89 -2.24 -4.42
N ALA A 43 13.71 -1.73 -3.50
CA ALA A 43 13.24 -1.09 -2.27
C ALA A 43 12.42 0.17 -2.55
N ALA A 44 12.84 1.01 -3.51
CA ALA A 44 12.12 2.22 -3.89
C ALA A 44 10.75 1.91 -4.48
N VAL A 45 10.67 0.91 -5.36
CA VAL A 45 9.40 0.44 -5.90
C VAL A 45 8.51 -0.14 -4.80
N ALA A 46 9.06 -1.00 -3.93
CA ALA A 46 8.30 -1.62 -2.84
C ALA A 46 7.73 -0.57 -1.88
N PHE A 47 8.53 0.41 -1.48
CA PHE A 47 8.09 1.48 -0.57
C PHE A 47 7.11 2.45 -1.27
N GLY A 48 7.31 2.75 -2.55
CA GLY A 48 6.34 3.49 -3.35
C GLY A 48 4.98 2.79 -3.39
N VAL A 49 4.96 1.47 -3.66
CA VAL A 49 3.74 0.65 -3.61
C VAL A 49 3.13 0.68 -2.20
N HIS A 50 3.95 0.58 -1.16
CA HIS A 50 3.49 0.65 0.23
C HIS A 50 2.77 1.97 0.54
N CYS A 51 3.34 3.12 0.15
CA CYS A 51 2.69 4.42 0.29
C CYS A 51 1.40 4.53 -0.54
N GLN A 52 1.36 3.95 -1.74
CA GLN A 52 0.17 3.92 -2.56
C GLN A 52 -0.96 3.11 -1.91
N VAL A 53 -0.63 1.93 -1.35
CA VAL A 53 -1.60 1.11 -0.63
C VAL A 53 -2.09 1.82 0.63
N LEU A 54 -1.21 2.53 1.35
CA LEU A 54 -1.61 3.33 2.50
C LEU A 54 -2.61 4.43 2.10
N MET A 55 -2.40 5.11 0.96
CA MET A 55 -3.37 6.09 0.45
C MET A 55 -4.71 5.42 0.12
N VAL A 56 -4.71 4.27 -0.56
CA VAL A 56 -5.94 3.52 -0.87
C VAL A 56 -6.63 3.08 0.41
N GLY A 57 -5.87 2.62 1.40
CA GLY A 57 -6.36 2.29 2.74
C GLY A 57 -7.03 3.48 3.43
N ALA A 58 -6.41 4.66 3.37
CA ALA A 58 -6.96 5.89 3.93
C ALA A 58 -8.25 6.35 3.20
N GLN A 59 -8.32 6.20 1.88
CA GLN A 59 -9.55 6.45 1.12
C GLN A 59 -10.68 5.51 1.56
N GLY A 60 -10.38 4.21 1.72
CA GLY A 60 -11.35 3.26 2.24
C GLY A 60 -11.78 3.60 3.67
N ALA A 61 -10.83 3.78 4.58
CA ALA A 61 -11.06 3.94 6.02
C ALA A 61 -11.82 5.22 6.36
N PHE A 62 -11.41 6.36 5.77
CA PHE A 62 -11.92 7.68 6.14
C PHE A 62 -12.93 8.22 5.15
N ALA A 63 -12.67 8.08 3.84
CA ALA A 63 -13.62 8.55 2.83
C ALA A 63 -14.71 7.50 2.53
N GLN A 64 -14.59 6.29 3.06
CA GLN A 64 -15.53 5.19 2.82
C GLN A 64 -15.72 4.89 1.33
N VAL A 65 -14.65 5.03 0.56
CA VAL A 65 -14.63 4.81 -0.89
C VAL A 65 -13.36 4.04 -1.25
N LEU A 66 -13.53 2.86 -1.85
CA LEU A 66 -12.43 2.09 -2.42
C LEU A 66 -12.59 1.96 -3.93
N PRO A 67 -11.59 2.34 -4.73
CA PRO A 67 -11.68 2.28 -6.18
C PRO A 67 -11.69 0.83 -6.67
N VAL A 68 -12.52 0.59 -7.68
CA VAL A 68 -12.60 -0.64 -8.47
C VAL A 68 -12.32 -0.28 -9.92
N PRO A 69 -11.59 -1.13 -10.68
CA PRO A 69 -11.35 -0.86 -12.10
C PRO A 69 -12.65 -0.60 -12.87
N ARG A 70 -12.54 0.22 -13.93
CA ARG A 70 -13.67 0.63 -14.80
C ARG A 70 -14.63 1.64 -14.16
N GLY A 71 -14.14 2.52 -13.29
CA GLY A 71 -14.90 3.68 -12.81
C GLY A 71 -16.00 3.33 -11.80
N ARG A 72 -15.78 2.30 -10.99
CA ARG A 72 -16.68 1.89 -9.92
C ARG A 72 -15.96 2.02 -8.58
N SER A 73 -16.72 2.10 -7.49
CA SER A 73 -16.19 2.07 -6.13
C SER A 73 -17.05 1.25 -5.17
N ILE A 74 -16.39 0.59 -4.23
CA ILE A 74 -17.03 0.05 -3.04
C ILE A 74 -17.23 1.21 -2.07
N ARG A 75 -18.41 1.30 -1.43
CA ARG A 75 -18.77 2.42 -0.56
C ARG A 75 -19.24 1.98 0.83
N GLY A 76 -19.17 2.89 1.79
CA GLY A 76 -19.73 2.71 3.13
C GLY A 76 -18.88 1.80 4.03
N SER A 77 -19.56 1.01 4.87
CA SER A 77 -18.92 0.20 5.92
C SER A 77 -17.93 -0.85 5.37
N ALA A 78 -18.23 -1.46 4.23
CA ALA A 78 -17.33 -2.42 3.59
C ALA A 78 -16.03 -1.75 3.12
N ALA A 79 -16.12 -0.54 2.55
CA ALA A 79 -14.94 0.23 2.16
C ALA A 79 -14.11 0.65 3.38
N ALA A 80 -14.78 1.08 4.46
CA ALA A 80 -14.12 1.38 5.74
C ALA A 80 -13.39 0.16 6.31
N ALA A 81 -14.04 -1.00 6.36
CA ALA A 81 -13.45 -2.23 6.89
C ALA A 81 -12.19 -2.65 6.11
N ALA A 82 -12.29 -2.72 4.78
CA ALA A 82 -11.12 -3.03 3.93
C ALA A 82 -10.04 -1.94 4.05
N GLY A 83 -10.41 -0.66 4.14
CA GLY A 83 -9.46 0.43 4.32
C GLY A 83 -8.66 0.34 5.62
N TRP A 84 -9.32 0.07 6.75
CA TRP A 84 -8.66 -0.13 8.04
C TRP A 84 -7.74 -1.36 8.05
N LEU A 85 -8.15 -2.45 7.38
CA LEU A 85 -7.31 -3.64 7.22
C LEU A 85 -6.07 -3.35 6.36
N LEU A 86 -6.16 -2.53 5.31
CA LEU A 86 -5.01 -2.09 4.53
C LEU A 86 -4.06 -1.19 5.34
N ILE A 87 -4.60 -0.26 6.15
CA ILE A 87 -3.78 0.56 7.06
C ILE A 87 -3.08 -0.34 8.10
N ALA A 88 -3.80 -1.29 8.69
CA ALA A 88 -3.25 -2.25 9.63
C ALA A 88 -2.12 -3.07 8.98
N TRP A 89 -2.32 -3.57 7.76
CA TRP A 89 -1.25 -4.22 7.00
C TRP A 89 -0.03 -3.30 6.82
N CYS A 90 -0.22 -2.03 6.44
CA CYS A 90 0.90 -1.12 6.24
C CYS A 90 1.71 -0.92 7.52
N VAL A 91 1.03 -0.64 8.64
CA VAL A 91 1.66 -0.42 9.94
C VAL A 91 2.37 -1.69 10.43
N LEU A 92 1.70 -2.85 10.36
CA LEU A 92 2.26 -4.12 10.81
C LEU A 92 3.43 -4.57 9.92
N ALA A 93 3.34 -4.39 8.60
CA ALA A 93 4.44 -4.72 7.69
C ALA A 93 5.69 -3.87 7.96
N MET A 94 5.52 -2.58 8.28
CA MET A 94 6.63 -1.73 8.70
C MET A 94 7.22 -2.17 10.04
N ALA A 95 6.36 -2.51 11.01
CA ALA A 95 6.80 -3.04 12.29
C ALA A 95 7.55 -4.37 12.15
N THR A 96 7.10 -5.28 11.27
CA THR A 96 7.80 -6.52 10.94
C THR A 96 9.19 -6.25 10.37
N LEU A 97 9.32 -5.29 9.46
CA LEU A 97 10.62 -4.90 8.89
C LEU A 97 11.57 -4.40 10.00
N LEU A 98 11.11 -3.48 10.84
CA LEU A 98 11.90 -2.92 11.94
C LEU A 98 12.31 -4.00 12.95
N LEU A 99 11.39 -4.88 13.34
CA LEU A 99 11.70 -6.01 14.24
C LEU A 99 12.69 -6.99 13.61
N GLY A 100 12.63 -7.20 12.30
CA GLY A 100 13.58 -8.00 11.55
C GLY A 100 14.98 -7.39 11.54
N MET A 101 15.08 -6.06 11.37
CA MET A 101 16.35 -5.32 11.44
C MET A 101 16.98 -5.39 12.84
N GLU A 102 16.17 -5.34 13.90
CA GLU A 102 16.61 -5.49 15.29
C GLU A 102 16.80 -6.96 15.73
N ALA A 103 16.69 -7.92 14.81
CA ALA A 103 16.82 -9.35 15.06
C ALA A 103 15.88 -9.92 16.15
N VAL A 104 14.71 -9.29 16.38
CA VAL A 104 13.68 -9.74 17.32
C VAL A 104 12.77 -10.78 16.64
N THR A 105 13.35 -11.91 16.26
CA THR A 105 12.77 -12.89 15.33
C THR A 105 11.36 -13.40 15.70
N PRO A 106 11.07 -13.83 16.95
CA PRO A 106 9.72 -14.32 17.29
C PRO A 106 8.63 -13.25 17.15
N ALA A 107 8.96 -12.00 17.51
CA ALA A 107 8.04 -10.87 17.36
C ALA A 107 7.84 -10.53 15.88
N ALA A 108 8.92 -10.51 15.08
CA ALA A 108 8.85 -10.26 13.65
C ALA A 108 7.92 -11.26 12.94
N TRP A 109 8.02 -12.56 13.27
CA TRP A 109 7.11 -13.58 12.74
C TRP A 109 5.66 -13.36 13.13
N THR A 110 5.39 -13.12 14.41
CA THR A 110 4.04 -12.90 14.91
C THR A 110 3.39 -11.69 14.24
N VAL A 111 4.09 -10.56 14.21
CA VAL A 111 3.62 -9.32 13.58
C VAL A 111 3.49 -9.50 12.06
N GLY A 112 4.41 -10.24 11.43
CA GLY A 112 4.38 -10.53 9.99
C GLY A 112 3.17 -11.38 9.59
N ILE A 113 2.85 -12.42 10.37
CA ILE A 113 1.65 -13.23 10.17
C ILE A 113 0.39 -12.37 10.33
N ALA A 114 0.34 -11.52 11.35
CA ALA A 114 -0.77 -10.60 11.55
C ALA A 114 -0.92 -9.59 10.39
N ALA A 115 0.20 -9.08 9.85
CA ALA A 115 0.19 -8.22 8.67
C ALA A 115 -0.41 -8.96 7.47
N LEU A 116 0.04 -10.19 7.19
CA LEU A 116 -0.49 -11.01 6.09
C LEU A 116 -1.98 -11.31 6.28
N ALA A 117 -2.42 -11.62 7.50
CA ALA A 117 -3.83 -11.83 7.81
C ALA A 117 -4.67 -10.57 7.54
N ALA A 118 -4.16 -9.39 7.90
CA ALA A 118 -4.81 -8.12 7.60
C ALA A 118 -4.92 -7.86 6.09
N LEU A 119 -3.84 -8.12 5.33
CA LEU A 119 -3.85 -8.00 3.87
C LEU A 119 -4.85 -8.96 3.22
N LEU A 120 -4.86 -10.22 3.65
CA LEU A 120 -5.81 -11.23 3.16
C LEU A 120 -7.25 -10.82 3.51
N GLY A 121 -7.50 -10.37 4.75
CA GLY A 121 -8.80 -9.85 5.16
C GLY A 121 -9.26 -8.68 4.30
N ALA A 122 -8.38 -7.71 4.05
CA ALA A 122 -8.68 -6.59 3.15
C ALA A 122 -9.03 -7.08 1.74
N GLY A 123 -8.24 -8.01 1.19
CA GLY A 123 -8.48 -8.60 -0.13
C GLY A 123 -9.79 -9.36 -0.22
N LEU A 124 -10.17 -10.11 0.81
CA LEU A 124 -11.43 -10.84 0.87
C LEU A 124 -12.63 -9.89 0.96
N VAL A 125 -12.58 -8.89 1.84
CA VAL A 125 -13.64 -7.88 1.94
C VAL A 125 -13.77 -7.12 0.63
N TYR A 126 -12.65 -6.73 0.02
CA TYR A 126 -12.65 -6.07 -1.28
C TYR A 126 -13.29 -6.95 -2.35
N ALA A 127 -12.79 -8.17 -2.56
CA ALA A 127 -13.26 -9.10 -3.59
C ALA A 127 -14.75 -9.44 -3.44
N TRP A 128 -15.21 -9.66 -2.21
CA TRP A 128 -16.61 -9.95 -1.91
C TRP A 128 -17.55 -8.79 -2.25
N ASN A 129 -17.07 -7.55 -2.14
CA ASN A 129 -17.86 -6.35 -2.38
C ASN A 129 -17.73 -5.77 -3.80
N ILE A 130 -16.85 -6.33 -4.65
CA ILE A 130 -16.75 -5.93 -6.07
C ILE A 130 -18.11 -5.96 -6.80
N PRO A 131 -18.96 -7.01 -6.66
CA PRO A 131 -20.24 -7.06 -7.35
C PRO A 131 -21.18 -5.90 -6.97
N ALA A 132 -21.11 -5.46 -5.70
CA ALA A 132 -21.91 -4.37 -5.13
C ALA A 132 -21.31 -2.97 -5.37
N ALA A 133 -20.17 -2.86 -6.07
CA ALA A 133 -19.53 -1.58 -6.34
C ALA A 133 -20.43 -0.67 -7.18
N VAL A 134 -20.50 0.61 -6.82
CA VAL A 134 -21.35 1.61 -7.46
C VAL A 134 -20.53 2.41 -8.46
N GLU A 135 -21.13 2.95 -9.52
CA GLU A 135 -20.42 3.84 -10.44
C GLU A 135 -19.94 5.11 -9.72
N ASP A 136 -18.70 5.55 -10.00
CA ASP A 136 -18.07 6.68 -9.32
C ASP A 136 -18.76 8.01 -9.63
N PHE A 137 -19.38 8.08 -10.81
CA PHE A 137 -20.14 9.21 -11.32
C PHE A 137 -21.35 8.62 -12.05
N GLY A 138 -22.56 8.84 -11.53
CA GLY A 138 -23.77 8.47 -12.26
C GLY A 138 -23.76 9.24 -13.57
N ALA A 139 -23.71 8.52 -14.69
CA ALA A 139 -23.86 9.01 -16.06
C ALA A 139 -24.05 10.54 -16.19
N GLU A 140 -22.95 11.30 -16.20
CA GLU A 140 -22.95 12.56 -16.94
C GLU A 140 -23.10 12.17 -18.41
N ARG A 141 -24.35 11.97 -18.84
CA ARG A 141 -24.69 11.93 -20.25
C ARG A 141 -24.40 13.34 -20.78
N PRO A 142 -23.44 13.52 -21.70
CA PRO A 142 -23.40 14.73 -22.49
C PRO A 142 -24.58 14.65 -23.44
N GLY A 143 -25.72 15.23 -23.05
CA GLY A 143 -26.92 15.23 -23.87
C GLY A 143 -28.21 15.34 -23.07
N ARG A 144 -28.42 16.49 -22.40
CA ARG A 144 -29.69 17.22 -22.33
C ARG A 144 -29.41 18.69 -22.06
#